data_AF-A0A6J1W6I3-F1
#
_entry.id   AF-A0A6J1W6I3-F1
#
_cell.length_a   1.000
_cell.length_b   1.000
_cell.length_c   1.000
_cell.angle_alpha   90.00
_cell.angle_beta   90.00
_cell.angle_gamma   90.00
#
_symmetry.space_group_name_H-M   'P 1'
#
loop_
_entity.id
_entity.type
_entity.pdbx_description
1 polymer ?
#
loop_
_entity_poly.entity_id
_entity_poly.type
_entity_poly.pdbx_seq_one_letter_code
_entity_poly.pdbx_strand_id
1 'polypeptide(L)'
;MIQIEDTVDSRRFETNSNSIHFGPWHISYNISCILPSVCSTKVVCERDDDQFCQFCIYCKELTIPHFPDMVFPKNILTLTHKSGASINFNPLDALKRVANTVEAIEVACAEAWQESRPDAGKKKRTFDWTFATDYKGTFTDNIVIQATDETINYDILKQKEQILFYHDLTLFEDELHDHGVSKLSVKIRVMPSCWYLLLRYFLRVDDVLVRSNETRMFHMLNSDYVLREYTVKESLAKDLNIPTAQMKEADDVIPFLPVKEKVTEKLIVNF
;
A
#
# COMPACT_ATOMS: atom_id res chain seq x y z
N MET A 1 44.28 33.56 10.63
CA MET A 1 43.89 32.87 9.40
C MET A 1 42.80 31.90 9.79
N ILE A 2 41.58 32.16 9.32
CA ILE A 2 40.33 31.64 9.84
C ILE A 2 40.24 30.15 9.48
N GLN A 3 40.17 29.27 10.49
CA GLN A 3 39.74 27.88 10.31
C GLN A 3 38.22 27.90 10.23
N ILE A 4 37.70 27.61 9.04
CA ILE A 4 36.28 27.35 8.81
C ILE A 4 36.08 25.88 9.17
N GLU A 5 35.51 25.63 10.35
CA GLU A 5 34.93 24.33 10.69
C GLU A 5 33.60 24.22 9.94
N ASP A 6 33.59 23.43 8.87
CA ASP A 6 32.36 23.02 8.16
C ASP A 6 31.52 22.14 9.09
N THR A 7 30.73 22.81 9.91
CA THR A 7 29.72 22.23 10.77
C THR A 7 28.45 21.98 9.97
N VAL A 8 28.11 20.71 9.83
CA VAL A 8 26.74 20.17 9.97
C VAL A 8 25.69 20.72 8.99
N ASP A 9 25.42 19.95 7.93
CA ASP A 9 24.07 19.90 7.33
C ASP A 9 23.44 18.52 7.53
N SER A 10 23.31 18.12 8.80
CA SER A 10 22.57 16.92 9.22
C SER A 10 21.10 17.23 9.54
N ARG A 11 20.59 18.38 9.09
CA ARG A 11 19.21 18.83 9.38
C ARG A 11 18.40 18.93 8.09
N ARG A 12 17.88 17.83 7.57
CA ARG A 12 16.64 17.84 6.79
C ARG A 12 16.05 16.44 6.74
N PHE A 13 14.75 16.38 6.99
CA PHE A 13 13.89 15.20 7.19
C PHE A 13 13.89 14.66 8.63
N GLU A 14 13.21 15.37 9.52
CA GLU A 14 12.60 14.76 10.71
C GLU A 14 11.69 13.62 10.24
N THR A 15 12.13 12.36 10.43
CA THR A 15 11.25 11.20 10.35
C THR A 15 10.24 11.31 11.47
N ASN A 16 9.04 11.81 11.15
CA ASN A 16 7.92 11.77 12.08
C ASN A 16 7.54 10.30 12.30
N SER A 17 7.72 9.85 13.53
CA SER A 17 7.38 8.50 13.96
C SER A 17 6.57 8.58 15.24
N ASN A 18 5.65 7.63 15.42
CA ASN A 18 4.89 7.50 16.64
C ASN A 18 4.57 6.03 16.88
N SER A 19 4.22 5.68 18.11
CA SER A 19 3.90 4.32 18.50
C SER A 19 2.87 4.27 19.63
N ILE A 20 2.19 3.13 19.73
CA ILE A 20 1.27 2.81 20.82
C ILE A 20 1.39 1.33 21.17
N HIS A 21 1.21 1.02 22.45
CA HIS A 21 0.97 -0.35 22.90
C HIS A 21 -0.52 -0.62 23.01
N PHE A 22 -0.97 -1.73 22.44
CA PHE A 22 -2.33 -2.24 22.56
C PHE A 22 -2.28 -3.74 22.91
N GLY A 23 -2.58 -4.07 24.17
CA GLY A 23 -2.47 -5.44 24.65
C GLY A 23 -1.07 -6.02 24.36
N PRO A 24 -0.96 -7.15 23.63
CA PRO A 24 0.33 -7.73 23.29
C PRO A 24 1.01 -7.12 22.05
N TRP A 25 0.39 -6.12 21.40
CA TRP A 25 0.88 -5.50 20.17
C TRP A 25 1.57 -4.16 20.47
N HIS A 26 2.74 -3.96 19.88
CA HIS A 26 3.39 -2.68 19.71
C HIS A 26 3.18 -2.23 18.26
N ILE A 27 2.46 -1.12 18.10
CA ILE A 27 2.08 -0.57 16.80
C ILE A 27 2.89 0.70 16.59
N SER A 28 3.63 0.80 15.49
CA SER A 28 4.43 1.99 15.17
C SER A 28 4.40 2.33 13.69
N TYR A 29 4.61 3.60 13.38
CA TYR A 29 4.83 4.04 12.01
C TYR A 29 6.02 4.97 11.88
N ASN A 30 6.54 5.07 10.66
CA ASN A 30 7.49 6.08 10.23
C ASN A 30 6.95 6.82 9.00
N ILE A 31 7.29 8.10 8.85
CA ILE A 31 6.98 8.92 7.69
C ILE A 31 8.28 9.46 7.09
N SER A 32 8.38 9.49 5.76
CA SER A 32 9.47 10.13 5.04
C SER A 32 9.01 10.95 3.84
N CYS A 33 9.98 11.64 3.25
CA CYS A 33 9.84 12.23 1.92
C CYS A 33 9.80 11.16 0.82
N ILE A 34 9.49 11.61 -0.40
CA ILE A 34 9.45 10.81 -1.62
C ILE A 34 10.86 10.30 -1.97
N LEU A 35 10.94 9.11 -2.55
CA LEU A 35 12.15 8.49 -3.07
C LEU A 35 12.83 9.43 -4.09
N PRO A 36 14.12 9.75 -3.90
CA PRO A 36 14.86 10.52 -4.90
C PRO A 36 14.91 9.80 -6.25
N SER A 37 14.82 10.56 -7.35
CA SER A 37 14.87 10.03 -8.72
C SER A 37 16.27 9.61 -9.17
N VAL A 38 17.30 9.88 -8.36
CA VAL A 38 18.69 9.56 -8.65
C VAL A 38 19.40 9.08 -7.39
N CYS A 39 20.44 8.26 -7.59
CA CYS A 39 21.33 7.84 -6.50
C CYS A 39 21.98 9.06 -5.83
N SER A 40 21.77 9.20 -4.52
CA SER A 40 22.33 10.29 -3.72
C SER A 40 23.80 10.06 -3.33
N THR A 41 24.27 8.81 -3.35
CA THR A 41 25.61 8.43 -2.90
C THR A 41 26.29 7.47 -3.90
N LYS A 42 26.49 7.92 -5.15
CA LYS A 42 27.07 7.10 -6.23
C LYS A 42 28.34 6.35 -5.81
N VAL A 43 29.28 7.06 -5.18
CA VAL A 43 30.58 6.50 -4.74
C VAL A 43 30.42 5.39 -3.69
N VAL A 44 29.37 5.42 -2.87
CA VAL A 44 29.09 4.37 -1.88
C VAL A 44 28.33 3.21 -2.55
N CYS A 45 27.31 3.53 -3.34
CA CYS A 45 26.48 2.53 -4.01
C CYS A 45 27.24 1.72 -5.09
N GLU A 46 28.38 2.21 -5.58
CA GLU A 46 29.25 1.49 -6.51
C GLU A 46 30.19 0.48 -5.83
N ARG A 47 30.38 0.57 -4.51
CA ARG A 47 31.31 -0.32 -3.75
C ARG A 47 30.75 -1.71 -3.50
N ASP A 48 29.46 -1.91 -3.75
CA ASP A 48 28.73 -3.17 -3.57
C ASP A 48 28.89 -3.79 -2.16
N ASP A 49 28.92 -2.95 -1.13
CA ASP A 49 29.15 -3.32 0.28
C ASP A 49 27.87 -3.28 1.15
N ASP A 50 26.71 -3.54 0.53
CA ASP A 50 25.38 -3.52 1.15
C ASP A 50 24.93 -2.17 1.74
N GLN A 51 25.70 -1.09 1.54
CA GLN A 51 25.37 0.27 2.00
C GLN A 51 24.71 1.12 0.89
N PHE A 52 23.71 0.56 0.23
CA PHE A 52 23.00 1.26 -0.84
C PHE A 52 22.09 2.37 -0.31
N CYS A 53 22.01 3.48 -1.06
CA CYS A 53 20.95 4.45 -0.86
C CYS A 53 19.58 3.85 -1.23
N GLN A 54 18.48 4.45 -0.74
CA GLN A 54 17.12 3.94 -0.97
C GLN A 54 16.81 3.76 -2.47
N PHE A 55 17.23 4.70 -3.33
CA PHE A 55 17.03 4.58 -4.77
C PHE A 55 17.70 3.31 -5.33
N CYS A 56 18.96 3.07 -4.98
CA CYS A 56 19.69 1.88 -5.45
C CYS A 56 19.13 0.58 -4.88
N ILE A 57 18.62 0.57 -3.64
CA ILE A 57 17.90 -0.58 -3.09
C ILE A 57 16.70 -0.90 -3.98
N TYR A 58 15.85 0.09 -4.29
CA TYR A 58 14.68 -0.10 -5.14
C TYR A 58 15.06 -0.56 -6.55
N CYS A 59 16.11 0.01 -7.16
CA CYS A 59 16.58 -0.42 -8.48
C CYS A 59 17.12 -1.85 -8.51
N LYS A 60 17.71 -2.33 -7.42
CA LYS A 60 18.23 -3.71 -7.32
C LYS A 60 17.13 -4.72 -7.04
N GLU A 61 16.20 -4.37 -6.15
CA GLU A 61 15.16 -5.26 -5.64
C GLU A 61 13.93 -5.37 -6.55
N LEU A 62 13.68 -4.35 -7.39
CA LEU A 62 12.51 -4.30 -8.25
C LEU A 62 12.89 -4.51 -9.72
N THR A 63 12.17 -5.42 -10.37
CA THR A 63 12.30 -5.72 -11.81
C THR A 63 11.22 -4.99 -12.63
N ILE A 64 11.05 -3.69 -12.39
CA ILE A 64 10.07 -2.85 -13.10
C ILE A 64 10.77 -1.73 -13.88
N PRO A 65 10.24 -1.31 -15.05
CA PRO A 65 10.93 -0.37 -15.94
C PRO A 65 11.03 1.06 -15.38
N HIS A 66 10.08 1.44 -14.54
CA HIS A 66 10.02 2.73 -13.85
C HIS A 66 9.25 2.59 -12.53
N PHE A 67 9.47 3.50 -11.59
CA PHE A 67 8.75 3.57 -10.31
C PHE A 67 7.51 4.46 -10.43
N PRO A 68 6.52 4.32 -9.51
CA PRO A 68 5.48 5.33 -9.33
C PRO A 68 6.07 6.73 -9.15
N ASP A 69 5.34 7.75 -9.60
CA ASP A 69 5.74 9.17 -9.46
C ASP A 69 6.14 9.54 -8.02
N MET A 70 5.41 9.00 -7.04
CA MET A 70 5.61 9.25 -5.63
C MET A 70 5.72 7.93 -4.87
N VAL A 71 6.94 7.47 -4.60
CA VAL A 71 7.21 6.34 -3.68
C VAL A 71 7.70 6.89 -2.34
N PHE A 72 7.14 6.42 -1.23
CA PHE A 72 7.56 6.85 0.11
C PHE A 72 8.35 5.75 0.83
N PRO A 73 9.67 5.61 0.60
CA PRO A 73 10.42 4.39 0.91
C PRO A 73 10.48 4.03 2.39
N LYS A 74 10.35 5.02 3.28
CA LYS A 74 10.33 4.79 4.73
C LYS A 74 8.95 5.05 5.36
N ASN A 75 7.89 5.17 4.56
CA ASN A 75 6.53 5.07 5.07
C ASN A 75 6.27 3.60 5.41
N ILE A 76 6.46 3.26 6.67
CA ILE A 76 6.39 1.88 7.15
C ILE A 76 5.46 1.86 8.36
N LEU A 77 4.41 1.05 8.29
CA LEU A 77 3.57 0.70 9.44
C LEU A 77 3.95 -0.70 9.92
N THR A 78 4.26 -0.85 11.20
CA THR A 78 4.66 -2.13 11.80
C THR A 78 3.78 -2.44 13.01
N LEU A 79 3.26 -3.67 13.05
CA LEU A 79 2.58 -4.24 14.21
C LEU A 79 3.43 -5.41 14.70
N THR A 80 4.06 -5.26 15.86
CA THR A 80 4.91 -6.29 16.46
C THR A 80 4.23 -6.87 17.69
N HIS A 81 3.99 -8.17 17.69
CA HIS A 81 3.47 -8.90 18.84
C HIS A 81 4.60 -9.21 19.83
N LYS A 82 4.27 -9.35 21.12
CA LYS A 82 5.22 -9.72 22.19
C LYS A 82 5.97 -11.04 21.95
N SER A 83 5.45 -11.94 21.11
CA SER A 83 6.12 -13.20 20.72
C SER A 83 7.22 -12.99 19.69
N GLY A 84 7.38 -11.79 19.13
CA GLY A 84 8.26 -11.49 18.01
C GLY A 84 7.60 -11.63 16.63
N ALA A 85 6.37 -12.14 16.56
CA ALA A 85 5.59 -12.10 15.31
C ALA A 85 5.34 -10.66 14.88
N SER A 86 5.43 -10.36 13.58
CA SER A 86 5.20 -9.00 13.09
C SER A 86 4.47 -8.96 11.76
N ILE A 87 3.71 -7.87 11.58
CA ILE A 87 3.03 -7.50 10.34
C ILE A 87 3.60 -6.15 9.92
N ASN A 88 4.16 -6.10 8.72
CA ASN A 88 4.77 -4.89 8.17
C ASN A 88 4.06 -4.48 6.88
N PHE A 89 3.89 -3.18 6.69
CA PHE A 89 3.38 -2.58 5.47
C PHE A 89 4.40 -1.57 4.97
N ASN A 90 5.01 -1.85 3.82
CA ASN A 90 6.01 -1.00 3.19
C ASN A 90 5.85 -0.98 1.66
N PRO A 91 6.32 0.07 0.97
CA PRO A 91 6.16 0.18 -0.48
C PRO A 91 6.99 -0.81 -1.27
N LEU A 92 8.17 -1.19 -0.78
CA LEU A 92 9.09 -2.06 -1.51
C LEU A 92 8.46 -3.46 -1.73
N ASP A 93 7.97 -4.08 -0.67
CA ASP A 93 7.31 -5.38 -0.75
C ASP A 93 6.00 -5.31 -1.54
N ALA A 94 5.28 -4.20 -1.44
CA ALA A 94 4.09 -3.98 -2.25
C ALA A 94 4.39 -3.89 -3.75
N LEU A 95 5.47 -3.21 -4.14
CA LEU A 95 5.92 -3.06 -5.53
C LEU A 95 6.55 -4.34 -6.08
N LYS A 96 7.19 -5.17 -5.24
CA LYS A 96 7.64 -6.52 -5.64
C LYS A 96 6.49 -7.39 -6.16
N ARG A 97 5.27 -7.15 -5.69
CA ARG A 97 4.07 -7.90 -6.11
C ARG A 97 3.48 -7.41 -7.43
N VAL A 98 3.83 -6.19 -7.88
CA VAL A 98 3.40 -5.63 -9.18
C VAL A 98 4.06 -6.35 -10.35
N ALA A 99 5.27 -6.88 -10.16
CA ALA A 99 6.07 -7.45 -11.24
C ALA A 99 5.44 -8.68 -11.92
N ASN A 100 4.38 -9.28 -11.36
CA ASN A 100 3.81 -10.56 -11.79
C ASN A 100 2.33 -10.50 -12.23
N THR A 101 1.68 -9.34 -12.28
CA THR A 101 0.22 -9.22 -12.54
C THR A 101 -0.15 -8.87 -13.99
N VAL A 102 0.81 -8.92 -14.93
CA VAL A 102 0.66 -8.43 -16.32
C VAL A 102 -0.52 -9.07 -17.08
N GLU A 103 -0.83 -10.35 -16.87
CA GLU A 103 -1.78 -11.07 -17.72
C GLU A 103 -3.25 -10.61 -17.58
N ALA A 104 -3.67 -10.15 -16.40
CA ALA A 104 -5.10 -9.91 -16.13
C ALA A 104 -5.59 -8.50 -16.54
N ILE A 105 -4.71 -7.49 -16.52
CA ILE A 105 -5.07 -6.10 -16.85
C ILE A 105 -4.95 -5.83 -18.34
N GLU A 106 -4.01 -6.50 -19.02
CA GLU A 106 -3.76 -6.32 -20.45
C GLU A 106 -5.03 -6.61 -21.28
N VAL A 107 -5.82 -7.62 -20.93
CA VAL A 107 -7.03 -7.99 -21.69
C VAL A 107 -8.17 -6.97 -21.54
N ALA A 108 -8.44 -6.50 -20.31
CA ALA A 108 -9.54 -5.57 -20.05
C ALA A 108 -9.23 -4.11 -20.45
N CYS A 109 -7.99 -3.66 -20.23
CA CYS A 109 -7.57 -2.31 -20.62
C CYS A 109 -7.28 -2.22 -22.12
N ALA A 110 -6.70 -3.24 -22.77
CA ALA A 110 -6.35 -3.11 -24.19
C ALA A 110 -7.57 -2.99 -25.10
N GLU A 111 -8.70 -3.63 -24.75
CA GLU A 111 -9.95 -3.52 -25.52
C GLU A 111 -10.62 -2.16 -25.30
N ALA A 112 -10.83 -1.75 -24.03
CA ALA A 112 -11.49 -0.48 -23.71
C ALA A 112 -10.64 0.78 -24.06
N TRP A 113 -9.32 0.69 -23.93
CA TRP A 113 -8.39 1.77 -24.29
C TRP A 113 -8.23 1.91 -25.81
N GLN A 114 -8.38 0.82 -26.58
CA GLN A 114 -8.46 0.88 -28.05
C GLN A 114 -9.81 1.39 -28.54
N GLU A 115 -10.91 0.99 -27.90
CA GLU A 115 -12.26 1.48 -28.24
C GLU A 115 -12.40 2.99 -27.99
N SER A 116 -11.76 3.50 -26.93
CA SER A 116 -11.77 4.95 -26.63
C SER A 116 -10.72 5.76 -27.40
N ARG A 117 -9.65 5.14 -27.93
CA ARG A 117 -8.57 5.81 -28.68
C ARG A 117 -8.07 4.99 -29.89
N PRO A 118 -8.77 5.04 -31.04
CA PRO A 118 -8.40 4.24 -32.23
C PRO A 118 -7.04 4.59 -32.85
N ASP A 119 -6.52 5.81 -32.62
CA ASP A 119 -5.20 6.26 -33.11
C ASP A 119 -4.03 5.85 -32.20
N ALA A 120 -4.29 5.29 -31.01
CA ALA A 120 -3.24 4.85 -30.11
C ALA A 120 -2.71 3.47 -30.55
N GLY A 121 -1.64 3.47 -31.35
CA GLY A 121 -1.04 2.26 -31.91
C GLY A 121 -0.78 1.15 -30.87
N LYS A 122 -1.07 -0.10 -31.25
CA LYS A 122 -0.84 -1.31 -30.43
C LYS A 122 0.65 -1.48 -30.11
N LYS A 123 1.10 -0.92 -28.99
CA LYS A 123 2.32 -1.39 -28.32
C LYS A 123 1.90 -2.47 -27.34
N LYS A 124 2.26 -3.73 -27.59
CA LYS A 124 2.26 -4.79 -26.56
C LYS A 124 3.09 -4.25 -25.39
N ARG A 125 2.45 -3.97 -24.25
CA ARG A 125 3.15 -3.48 -23.07
C ARG A 125 3.37 -4.68 -22.17
N THR A 126 4.62 -5.12 -22.06
CA THR A 126 5.05 -6.26 -21.22
C THR A 126 5.04 -5.94 -19.71
N PHE A 127 4.38 -4.86 -19.30
CA PHE A 127 4.44 -4.33 -17.94
C PHE A 127 3.12 -3.66 -17.55
N ASP A 128 2.69 -3.90 -16.31
CA ASP A 128 1.56 -3.22 -15.71
C ASP A 128 1.94 -1.82 -15.22
N TRP A 129 1.68 -0.82 -16.06
CA TRP A 129 1.89 0.59 -15.77
C TRP A 129 0.91 1.15 -14.73
N THR A 130 -0.08 0.36 -14.29
CA THR A 130 -1.03 0.78 -13.25
C THR A 130 -0.52 0.47 -11.84
N PHE A 131 0.60 -0.25 -11.71
CA PHE A 131 1.17 -0.67 -10.43
C PHE A 131 0.18 -1.48 -9.57
N ALA A 132 -0.66 -2.31 -10.20
CA ALA A 132 -1.65 -3.09 -9.48
C ALA A 132 -0.96 -4.16 -8.62
N THR A 133 -1.30 -4.14 -7.34
CA THR A 133 -0.72 -5.05 -6.35
C THR A 133 -1.83 -5.74 -5.60
N ASP A 134 -1.65 -7.04 -5.37
CA ASP A 134 -2.51 -7.80 -4.49
C ASP A 134 -2.01 -7.76 -3.03
N TYR A 135 -0.93 -7.00 -2.71
CA TYR A 135 -0.26 -6.91 -1.40
C TYR A 135 -1.23 -6.90 -0.21
N LYS A 136 -0.97 -7.83 0.73
CA LYS A 136 -1.79 -8.09 1.94
C LYS A 136 -1.02 -7.78 3.23
N GLY A 137 0.17 -7.17 3.14
CA GLY A 137 1.13 -7.05 4.24
C GLY A 137 2.23 -8.11 4.17
N THR A 138 3.36 -7.82 4.79
CA THR A 138 4.51 -8.72 4.97
C THR A 138 4.47 -9.28 6.39
N PHE A 139 4.58 -10.61 6.53
CA PHE A 139 4.47 -11.31 7.80
C PHE A 139 5.77 -12.02 8.13
N THR A 140 6.07 -12.19 9.41
CA THR A 140 7.10 -13.15 9.84
C THR A 140 6.56 -14.58 9.84
N ASP A 141 7.46 -15.57 9.80
CA ASP A 141 7.12 -17.00 9.72
C ASP A 141 6.30 -17.52 10.92
N ASN A 142 6.29 -16.77 12.02
CA ASN A 142 5.54 -17.11 13.24
C ASN A 142 4.04 -16.77 13.15
N ILE A 143 3.56 -16.29 12.00
CA ILE A 143 2.14 -16.03 11.74
C ILE A 143 1.59 -17.10 10.81
N VAL A 144 0.68 -17.93 11.32
CA VAL A 144 0.02 -18.97 10.53
C VAL A 144 -1.31 -18.44 9.98
N ILE A 145 -1.45 -18.51 8.67
CA ILE A 145 -2.65 -18.09 7.96
C ILE A 145 -3.60 -19.30 7.86
N GLN A 146 -4.85 -19.13 8.31
CA GLN A 146 -5.89 -20.16 8.21
C GLN A 146 -7.14 -19.57 7.54
N ALA A 147 -7.71 -20.28 6.57
CA ALA A 147 -8.98 -19.87 5.96
C ALA A 147 -10.11 -19.89 7.01
N THR A 148 -11.04 -18.95 6.91
CA THR A 148 -12.21 -18.89 7.81
C THR A 148 -13.41 -18.25 7.13
N ASP A 149 -14.60 -18.62 7.60
CA ASP A 149 -15.87 -17.97 7.23
C ASP A 149 -16.24 -16.81 8.18
N GLU A 150 -15.43 -16.57 9.22
CA GLU A 150 -15.68 -15.51 10.19
C GLU A 150 -15.47 -14.12 9.58
N THR A 151 -16.50 -13.27 9.59
CA THR A 151 -16.42 -11.91 9.03
C THR A 151 -16.10 -10.87 10.08
N ILE A 152 -15.47 -9.76 9.68
CA ILE A 152 -15.24 -8.61 10.56
C ILE A 152 -16.58 -8.08 11.08
N ASN A 153 -16.73 -7.99 12.40
CA ASN A 153 -17.92 -7.42 13.01
C ASN A 153 -17.88 -5.88 12.92
N TYR A 154 -18.46 -5.35 11.85
CA TYR A 154 -18.53 -3.91 11.62
C TYR A 154 -19.38 -3.15 12.65
N ASP A 155 -20.27 -3.82 13.39
CA ASP A 155 -21.08 -3.12 14.38
C ASP A 155 -20.25 -2.65 15.57
N ILE A 156 -19.17 -3.37 15.91
CA ILE A 156 -18.17 -2.92 16.89
C ILE A 156 -17.48 -1.66 16.36
N LEU A 157 -17.12 -1.62 15.07
CA LEU A 157 -16.45 -0.47 14.45
C LEU A 157 -17.35 0.77 14.30
N LYS A 158 -18.68 0.60 14.37
CA LYS A 158 -19.65 1.71 14.37
C LYS A 158 -19.86 2.30 15.76
N GLN A 159 -19.46 1.60 16.83
CA GLN A 159 -19.57 2.14 18.18
C GLN A 159 -18.63 3.33 18.34
N LYS A 160 -19.12 4.36 19.05
CA LYS A 160 -18.34 5.57 19.32
C LYS A 160 -17.35 5.28 20.46
N GLU A 161 -16.23 4.68 20.12
CA GLU A 161 -15.07 4.60 21.00
C GLU A 161 -14.09 5.73 20.72
N GLN A 162 -13.35 6.15 21.76
CA GLN A 162 -12.27 7.13 21.59
C GLN A 162 -11.16 6.50 20.74
N ILE A 163 -10.74 7.20 19.70
CA ILE A 163 -9.56 6.79 18.92
C ILE A 163 -8.31 7.16 19.72
N LEU A 164 -7.59 6.15 20.21
CA LEU A 164 -6.36 6.30 20.98
C LEU A 164 -5.16 6.56 20.07
N PHE A 165 -5.17 5.96 18.87
CA PHE A 165 -4.13 6.11 17.89
C PHE A 165 -4.72 6.04 16.48
N TYR A 166 -4.27 6.95 15.62
CA TYR A 166 -4.68 7.00 14.23
C TYR A 166 -3.51 7.39 13.35
N HIS A 167 -3.38 6.69 12.23
CA HIS A 167 -2.49 7.14 11.17
C HIS A 167 -2.96 6.67 9.79
N ASP A 168 -2.62 7.45 8.76
CA ASP A 168 -2.91 7.20 7.35
C ASP A 168 -1.61 7.43 6.57
N LEU A 169 -1.00 6.35 6.08
CA LEU A 169 0.28 6.37 5.37
C LEU A 169 0.07 6.04 3.90
N THR A 170 0.40 6.98 3.02
CA THR A 170 0.58 6.68 1.59
C THR A 170 1.89 5.91 1.40
N LEU A 171 1.86 4.74 0.78
CA LEU A 171 3.05 3.94 0.46
C LEU A 171 3.61 4.35 -0.91
N PHE A 172 2.74 4.43 -1.91
CA PHE A 172 3.07 5.02 -3.21
C PHE A 172 1.83 5.60 -3.89
N GLU A 173 2.06 6.50 -4.84
CA GLU A 173 1.06 7.16 -5.66
C GLU A 173 1.64 7.47 -7.06
N ASP A 174 0.80 7.40 -8.08
CA ASP A 174 1.13 7.67 -9.49
C ASP A 174 -0.07 8.33 -10.17
N GLU A 175 0.17 9.36 -10.98
CA GLU A 175 -0.88 10.10 -11.69
C GLU A 175 -1.15 9.54 -13.10
N LEU A 176 -0.52 8.41 -13.45
CA LEU A 176 -0.75 7.69 -14.69
C LEU A 176 -0.57 8.58 -15.93
N HIS A 177 0.35 9.54 -15.87
CA HIS A 177 0.55 10.59 -16.88
C HIS A 177 -0.74 11.41 -17.16
N ASP A 178 -1.39 11.89 -16.11
CA ASP A 178 -2.65 12.66 -16.16
C ASP A 178 -3.83 11.88 -16.77
N HIS A 179 -3.80 10.54 -16.68
CA HIS A 179 -4.86 9.66 -17.19
C HIS A 179 -5.54 8.85 -16.09
N GLY A 180 -5.33 9.24 -14.83
CA GLY A 180 -5.99 8.62 -13.70
C GLY A 180 -5.21 8.76 -12.42
N VAL A 181 -5.36 7.78 -11.54
CA VAL A 181 -4.59 7.67 -10.31
C VAL A 181 -4.40 6.22 -9.93
N SER A 182 -3.18 5.88 -9.50
CA SER A 182 -2.87 4.63 -8.81
C SER A 182 -2.28 4.97 -7.46
N LYS A 183 -2.88 4.45 -6.39
CA LYS A 183 -2.50 4.81 -5.01
C LYS A 183 -2.59 3.61 -4.10
N LEU A 184 -1.54 3.38 -3.32
CA LEU A 184 -1.55 2.43 -2.21
C LEU A 184 -1.35 3.18 -0.89
N SER A 185 -2.29 3.05 0.04
CA SER A 185 -2.16 3.59 1.39
C SER A 185 -2.60 2.58 2.46
N VAL A 186 -2.07 2.74 3.67
CA VAL A 186 -2.43 1.95 4.85
C VAL A 186 -2.89 2.87 5.98
N LYS A 187 -4.08 2.60 6.50
CA LYS A 187 -4.70 3.34 7.59
C LYS A 187 -4.87 2.43 8.80
N ILE A 188 -4.58 2.94 9.99
CA ILE A 188 -4.80 2.22 11.24
C ILE A 188 -5.55 3.08 12.25
N ARG A 189 -6.48 2.45 12.97
CA ARG A 189 -7.23 3.02 14.11
C ARG A 189 -7.09 2.06 15.29
N VAL A 190 -6.68 2.57 16.44
CA VAL A 190 -6.64 1.83 17.69
C VAL A 190 -7.66 2.45 18.65
N MET A 191 -8.54 1.61 19.17
CA MET A 191 -9.57 1.93 20.15
C MET A 191 -9.27 1.17 21.44
N PRO A 192 -9.92 1.47 22.58
CA PRO A 192 -9.76 0.69 23.81
C PRO A 192 -10.05 -0.81 23.65
N SER A 193 -11.04 -1.18 22.83
CA SER A 193 -11.47 -2.59 22.69
C SER A 193 -10.78 -3.36 21.56
N CYS A 194 -10.23 -2.68 20.56
CA CYS A 194 -9.74 -3.31 19.34
C CYS A 194 -8.77 -2.39 18.57
N TRP A 195 -8.15 -2.93 17.53
CA TRP A 195 -7.60 -2.12 16.44
C TRP A 195 -8.15 -2.60 15.10
N TYR A 196 -8.21 -1.66 14.15
CA TYR A 196 -8.64 -1.89 12.78
C TYR A 196 -7.66 -1.24 11.81
N LEU A 197 -7.29 -1.98 10.77
CA LEU A 197 -6.38 -1.55 9.73
C LEU A 197 -7.01 -1.75 8.35
N LEU A 198 -6.77 -0.80 7.46
CA LEU A 198 -7.16 -0.85 6.06
C LEU A 198 -5.95 -0.51 5.19
N LEU A 199 -5.39 -1.52 4.53
CA LEU A 199 -4.51 -1.34 3.38
C LEU A 199 -5.38 -1.29 2.14
N ARG A 200 -5.27 -0.22 1.35
CA ARG A 200 -6.08 -0.02 0.16
C ARG A 200 -5.19 0.37 -1.02
N TYR A 201 -5.24 -0.46 -2.04
CA TYR A 201 -4.87 -0.08 -3.40
C TYR A 201 -6.12 0.47 -4.09
N PHE A 202 -6.00 1.64 -4.72
CA PHE A 202 -7.03 2.28 -5.50
C PHE A 202 -6.47 2.64 -6.88
N LEU A 203 -7.19 2.24 -7.92
CA LEU A 203 -6.88 2.52 -9.31
C LEU A 203 -8.11 3.12 -9.97
N ARG A 204 -7.92 4.28 -10.59
CA ARG A 204 -8.86 4.87 -11.54
C ARG A 204 -8.09 5.12 -12.81
N VAL A 205 -8.54 4.53 -13.92
CA VAL A 205 -8.10 4.92 -15.26
C VAL A 205 -9.26 5.66 -15.90
N ASP A 206 -9.05 6.93 -16.21
CA ASP A 206 -10.11 7.82 -16.64
C ASP A 206 -10.84 7.25 -17.88
N ASP A 207 -12.17 7.23 -17.81
CA ASP A 207 -13.10 6.68 -18.80
C ASP A 207 -12.92 5.18 -19.15
N VAL A 208 -12.08 4.45 -18.42
CA VAL A 208 -11.81 3.02 -18.68
C VAL A 208 -12.34 2.14 -17.54
N LEU A 209 -11.72 2.19 -16.35
CA LEU A 209 -12.08 1.33 -15.23
C LEU A 209 -11.72 1.95 -13.89
N VAL A 210 -12.38 1.43 -12.86
CA VAL A 210 -12.07 1.72 -11.46
C VAL A 210 -11.94 0.40 -10.71
N ARG A 211 -10.83 0.24 -9.99
CA ARG A 211 -10.51 -0.94 -9.20
C ARG A 211 -10.06 -0.55 -7.79
N SER A 212 -10.42 -1.37 -6.82
CA SER A 212 -9.89 -1.27 -5.47
C SER A 212 -9.57 -2.65 -4.90
N ASN A 213 -8.35 -2.82 -4.42
CA ASN A 213 -7.94 -3.99 -3.65
C ASN A 213 -7.79 -3.56 -2.19
N GLU A 214 -8.60 -4.12 -1.31
CA GLU A 214 -8.65 -3.73 0.10
C GLU A 214 -8.27 -4.93 0.98
N THR A 215 -7.22 -4.79 1.77
CA THR A 215 -6.89 -5.72 2.86
C THR A 215 -7.28 -5.07 4.18
N ARG A 216 -8.32 -5.59 4.82
CA ARG A 216 -8.78 -5.19 6.14
C ARG A 216 -8.21 -6.14 7.17
N MET A 217 -7.69 -5.61 8.26
CA MET A 217 -7.29 -6.41 9.42
C MET A 217 -7.97 -5.89 10.68
N PHE A 218 -8.47 -6.81 11.49
CA PHE A 218 -9.19 -6.51 12.71
C PHE A 218 -8.70 -7.42 13.83
N HIS A 219 -8.47 -6.84 15.00
CA HIS A 219 -8.11 -7.58 16.20
C HIS A 219 -8.83 -7.00 17.40
N MET A 220 -9.50 -7.87 18.14
CA MET A 220 -10.14 -7.54 19.40
C MET A 220 -9.17 -7.79 20.55
N LEU A 221 -9.23 -6.94 21.58
CA LEU A 221 -8.47 -7.14 22.81
C LEU A 221 -8.74 -8.55 23.37
N ASN A 222 -7.68 -9.25 23.75
CA ASN A 222 -7.71 -10.63 24.26
C ASN A 222 -8.13 -11.71 23.24
N SER A 223 -8.18 -11.39 21.95
CA SER A 223 -8.26 -12.42 20.91
C SER A 223 -6.87 -13.00 20.62
N ASP A 224 -6.81 -14.28 20.24
CA ASP A 224 -5.55 -14.98 19.90
C ASP A 224 -5.20 -14.89 18.41
N TYR A 225 -6.03 -14.21 17.61
CA TYR A 225 -5.83 -14.05 16.18
C TYR A 225 -6.12 -12.63 15.70
N VAL A 226 -5.64 -12.33 14.50
CA VAL A 226 -6.07 -11.18 13.71
C VAL A 226 -6.95 -11.71 12.59
N LEU A 227 -8.11 -11.12 12.41
CA LEU A 227 -8.98 -11.42 11.27
C LEU A 227 -8.56 -10.57 10.08
N ARG A 228 -8.28 -11.19 8.94
CA ARG A 228 -7.92 -10.55 7.68
C ARG A 228 -9.01 -10.79 6.65
N GLU A 229 -9.49 -9.72 6.02
CA GLU A 229 -10.41 -9.78 4.88
C GLU A 229 -9.79 -9.06 3.69
N TYR A 230 -9.53 -9.80 2.61
CA TYR A 230 -9.10 -9.27 1.33
C TYR A 230 -10.30 -9.16 0.38
N THR A 231 -10.45 -8.03 -0.29
CA THR A 231 -11.54 -7.80 -1.25
C THR A 231 -11.00 -7.12 -2.50
N VAL A 232 -11.34 -7.65 -3.66
CA VAL A 232 -11.14 -7.00 -4.96
C VAL A 232 -12.48 -6.49 -5.45
N LYS A 233 -12.56 -5.20 -5.73
CA LYS A 233 -13.73 -4.56 -6.32
C LYS A 233 -13.34 -3.91 -7.63
N GLU A 234 -14.16 -4.08 -8.65
CA GLU A 234 -13.85 -3.53 -9.98
C GLU A 234 -15.10 -3.30 -10.80
N SER A 235 -15.12 -2.18 -11.52
CA SER A 235 -16.10 -1.91 -12.56
C SER A 235 -15.46 -1.15 -13.72
N LEU A 236 -16.02 -1.29 -14.92
CA LEU A 236 -15.72 -0.38 -16.02
C LEU A 236 -16.33 1.00 -15.70
N ALA A 237 -15.67 2.05 -16.16
CA ALA A 237 -16.12 3.43 -15.93
C ALA A 237 -17.52 3.67 -16.51
N LYS A 238 -17.80 3.09 -17.70
CA LYS A 238 -19.11 3.16 -18.37
C LYS A 238 -20.26 2.54 -17.55
N ASP A 239 -19.96 1.55 -16.71
CA ASP A 239 -20.98 0.84 -15.92
C ASP A 239 -21.28 1.56 -14.59
N LEU A 240 -20.40 2.48 -14.16
CA LEU A 240 -20.51 3.13 -12.86
C LEU A 240 -21.56 4.23 -12.79
N ASN A 241 -22.10 4.72 -13.92
CA ASN A 241 -23.09 5.82 -13.99
C ASN A 241 -22.77 7.04 -13.08
N ILE A 242 -21.49 7.23 -12.73
CA ILE A 242 -20.98 8.31 -11.90
C ILE A 242 -20.09 9.17 -12.81
N PRO A 243 -20.31 10.50 -12.88
CA PRO A 243 -19.41 11.38 -13.62
C PRO A 243 -17.99 11.36 -13.04
N THR A 244 -16.96 11.37 -13.88
CA THR A 244 -15.53 11.41 -13.45
C THR A 244 -15.24 12.56 -12.47
N ALA A 245 -15.94 13.69 -12.59
CA ALA A 245 -15.83 14.83 -11.68
C ALA A 245 -16.29 14.54 -10.23
N GLN A 246 -17.09 13.49 -10.03
CA GLN A 246 -17.53 13.00 -8.72
C GLN A 246 -16.65 11.86 -8.20
N MET A 247 -15.73 11.35 -9.02
CA MET A 247 -14.76 10.30 -8.66
C MET A 247 -13.44 10.90 -8.15
N LYS A 248 -13.52 11.90 -7.26
CA LYS A 248 -12.32 12.61 -6.77
C LYS A 248 -11.53 11.74 -5.81
N GLU A 249 -12.23 11.19 -4.83
CA GLU A 249 -11.62 10.35 -3.80
C GLU A 249 -12.04 8.89 -3.97
N ALA A 250 -11.18 7.98 -3.51
CA ALA A 250 -11.47 6.55 -3.54
C ALA A 250 -12.79 6.21 -2.82
N ASP A 251 -13.06 6.89 -1.70
CA ASP A 251 -14.27 6.67 -0.89
C ASP A 251 -15.56 7.11 -1.60
N ASP A 252 -15.49 7.96 -2.63
CA ASP A 252 -16.65 8.40 -3.41
C ASP A 252 -17.17 7.29 -4.36
N VAL A 253 -16.28 6.36 -4.78
CA VAL A 253 -16.58 5.39 -5.86
C VAL A 253 -16.62 3.95 -5.35
N ILE A 254 -15.75 3.60 -4.41
CA ILE A 254 -15.63 2.23 -3.88
C ILE A 254 -16.95 1.59 -3.42
N PRO A 255 -17.89 2.32 -2.78
CA PRO A 255 -19.18 1.75 -2.39
C PRO A 255 -20.03 1.22 -3.56
N PHE A 256 -19.80 1.73 -4.77
CA PHE A 256 -20.55 1.36 -5.98
C PHE A 256 -19.87 0.26 -6.80
N LEU A 257 -18.63 -0.10 -6.48
CA LEU A 257 -17.89 -1.14 -7.19
C LEU A 257 -18.39 -2.54 -6.78
N PRO A 258 -18.72 -3.41 -7.74
CA PRO A 258 -19.07 -4.79 -7.42
C PRO A 258 -17.85 -5.56 -6.93
N VAL A 259 -18.05 -6.40 -5.93
CA VAL A 259 -17.02 -7.30 -5.38
C VAL A 259 -16.78 -8.44 -6.39
N LYS A 260 -15.53 -8.58 -6.84
CA LYS A 260 -15.08 -9.66 -7.74
C LYS A 260 -14.47 -10.83 -6.98
N GLU A 261 -13.73 -10.53 -5.91
CA GLU A 261 -13.07 -11.52 -5.07
C GLU A 261 -13.23 -11.10 -3.61
N LYS A 262 -13.47 -12.07 -2.74
CA LYS A 262 -13.43 -11.89 -1.30
C LYS A 262 -12.80 -13.12 -0.66
N VAL A 263 -11.75 -12.91 0.14
CA VAL A 263 -11.04 -13.96 0.88
C VAL A 263 -10.93 -13.53 2.34
N THR A 264 -11.19 -14.47 3.24
CA THR A 264 -11.20 -14.22 4.68
C THR A 264 -10.35 -15.26 5.39
N GLU A 265 -9.45 -14.78 6.24
CA GLU A 265 -8.42 -15.59 6.90
C GLU A 265 -8.21 -15.14 8.35
N LYS A 266 -7.78 -16.07 9.20
CA LYS A 266 -7.22 -15.81 10.53
C LYS A 266 -5.70 -15.83 10.45
N LEU A 267 -5.08 -14.83 11.04
CA LEU A 267 -3.64 -14.78 11.28
C LEU A 267 -3.42 -15.17 12.74
N ILE A 268 -2.97 -16.40 12.96
CA ILE A 268 -2.71 -16.94 14.30
C ILE A 268 -1.24 -16.71 14.62
N VAL A 269 -0.99 -16.10 15.78
CA VAL A 269 0.37 -15.86 16.25
C VAL A 269 0.87 -17.10 16.99
N ASN A 270 1.87 -17.78 16.42
CA ASN A 270 2.54 -18.89 17.09
C ASN A 270 3.64 -18.38 18.04
N PHE A 271 3.88 -19.17 19.09
CA PHE A 271 4.90 -18.96 20.11
C PHE A 271 6.05 -19.96 19.93
#